data_AF-A0A349B5Q3-F1
#
_entry.id   AF-A0A349B5Q3-F1
#
_cell.length_a   1.000
_cell.length_b   1.000
_cell.length_c   1.000
_cell.angle_alpha   90.00
_cell.angle_beta   90.00
_cell.angle_gamma   90.00
#
_symmetry.space_group_name_H-M   'P 1'
#
loop_
_entity.id
_entity.type
_entity.pdbx_description
1 polymer ?
#
loop_
_entity_poly.entity_id
_entity_poly.type
_entity_poly.pdbx_seq_one_letter_code
_entity_poly.pdbx_strand_id
1 'polypeptide(L)'
;GDDAQAIYGFRGGTVRNILDFPSRFDAEVVALTRSHRSTPEVVTVANRIWDAAAERHDKELVATRSSGARPSLVTAGDEHAEARGVCERLLESVERGIPLRRQAVLFRTGHHADLLEVELTVRRIP
;
A
#
# COMPACT_ATOMS: atom_id res chain seq x y z
N GLY A 1 -7.65 -15.77 -5.05
CA GLY A 1 -7.45 -14.73 -4.02
C GLY A 1 -5.98 -14.40 -3.92
N ASP A 2 -5.58 -13.64 -2.91
CA ASP A 2 -4.17 -13.29 -2.64
C ASP A 2 -3.87 -13.46 -1.15
N ASP A 3 -2.96 -14.38 -0.82
CA ASP A 3 -2.49 -14.66 0.53
C ASP A 3 -1.75 -13.47 1.16
N ALA A 4 -1.06 -12.66 0.35
CA ALA A 4 -0.39 -11.44 0.80
C ALA A 4 -1.37 -10.33 1.22
N GLN A 5 -2.66 -10.48 0.91
CA GLN A 5 -3.71 -9.50 1.21
C GLN A 5 -4.71 -9.98 2.28
N ALA A 6 -4.39 -11.06 2.98
CA ALA A 6 -5.23 -11.62 4.04
C ALA A 6 -5.17 -10.80 5.36
N ILE A 7 -5.76 -9.60 5.37
CA ILE A 7 -5.66 -8.65 6.50
C ILE A 7 -6.77 -8.77 7.57
N TYR A 8 -7.78 -9.63 7.36
CA TYR A 8 -8.95 -9.77 8.26
C TYR A 8 -8.84 -10.92 9.27
N GLY A 9 -7.62 -11.34 9.62
CA GLY A 9 -7.39 -12.40 10.61
C GLY A 9 -8.07 -12.15 11.96
N PHE A 10 -8.07 -10.90 12.41
CA PHE A 10 -8.71 -10.47 13.65
C PHE A 10 -10.25 -10.62 13.67
N ARG A 11 -10.88 -10.85 12.51
CA ARG A 11 -12.34 -11.12 12.40
C ARG A 11 -12.64 -12.58 12.08
N GLY A 12 -11.70 -13.49 12.34
CA GLY A 12 -11.85 -14.91 12.07
C GLY A 12 -11.50 -15.33 10.64
N GLY A 13 -10.93 -14.44 9.83
CA GLY A 13 -10.35 -14.83 8.55
C GLY A 13 -9.11 -15.71 8.73
N THR A 14 -8.90 -16.69 7.86
CA THR A 14 -7.68 -17.52 7.87
C THR A 14 -7.07 -17.62 6.48
N VAL A 15 -5.76 -17.40 6.38
CA VAL A 15 -4.98 -17.55 5.14
C VAL A 15 -4.92 -19.01 4.68
N ARG A 16 -5.12 -19.97 5.60
CA ARG A 16 -5.13 -21.41 5.27
C ARG A 16 -6.19 -21.78 4.23
N ASN A 17 -7.28 -21.02 4.14
CA ASN A 17 -8.31 -21.26 3.12
C ASN A 17 -7.76 -21.19 1.70
N ILE A 18 -6.78 -20.31 1.43
CA ILE A 18 -6.16 -20.20 0.10
C ILE A 18 -4.88 -21.05 -0.02
N LEU A 19 -4.13 -21.21 1.06
CA LEU A 19 -2.90 -22.03 1.06
C LEU A 19 -3.21 -23.52 0.91
N ASP A 20 -4.27 -24.00 1.56
CA ASP A 20 -4.65 -25.43 1.54
C ASP A 20 -5.57 -25.78 0.37
N PHE A 21 -6.06 -24.80 -0.39
CA PHE A 21 -7.02 -25.03 -1.46
C PHE A 21 -6.55 -26.07 -2.49
N PRO A 22 -5.31 -26.02 -3.01
CA PRO A 22 -4.86 -26.95 -4.04
C PRO A 22 -4.89 -28.40 -3.57
N SER A 23 -4.44 -28.67 -2.34
CA SER A 23 -4.42 -30.03 -1.79
C SER A 23 -5.79 -30.54 -1.37
N ARG A 24 -6.68 -29.66 -0.91
CA ARG A 24 -8.05 -30.05 -0.50
C ARG A 24 -8.95 -30.44 -1.67
N PHE A 25 -8.70 -29.88 -2.86
CA PHE A 25 -9.58 -30.04 -4.01
C PHE A 25 -8.89 -30.62 -5.25
N ASP A 26 -7.63 -31.04 -5.14
CA ASP A 26 -6.80 -31.47 -6.28
C ASP A 26 -6.84 -30.46 -7.44
N ALA A 27 -6.69 -29.18 -7.08
CA ALA A 27 -6.91 -28.06 -7.98
C ALA A 27 -5.59 -27.52 -8.55
N GLU A 28 -5.62 -27.15 -9.83
CA GLU A 28 -4.52 -26.45 -10.48
C GLU A 28 -4.36 -25.01 -9.94
N VAL A 29 -3.11 -24.60 -9.71
CA VAL A 29 -2.77 -23.24 -9.29
C VAL A 29 -2.27 -22.44 -10.48
N VAL A 30 -3.00 -21.37 -10.83
CA VAL A 30 -2.59 -20.40 -11.84
C VAL A 30 -2.21 -19.08 -11.16
N ALA A 31 -0.92 -18.76 -11.15
CA ALA A 31 -0.41 -17.51 -10.57
C ALA A 31 -0.44 -16.36 -11.60
N LEU A 32 -1.13 -15.27 -11.26
CA LEU A 32 -1.12 -14.05 -12.05
C LEU A 32 -0.11 -13.06 -11.46
N THR A 33 1.09 -13.01 -12.05
CA THR A 33 2.23 -12.26 -11.49
C THR A 33 2.43 -10.88 -12.11
N ARG A 34 1.77 -10.57 -13.22
CA ARG A 34 1.93 -9.27 -13.89
C ARG A 34 1.11 -8.18 -13.20
N SER A 35 1.80 -7.18 -12.63
CA SER A 35 1.17 -6.01 -12.04
C SER A 35 1.05 -4.87 -13.05
N HIS A 36 -0.18 -4.55 -13.41
CA HIS A 36 -0.51 -3.42 -14.27
C HIS A 36 -0.77 -2.11 -13.51
N ARG A 37 -0.83 -2.19 -12.17
CA ARG A 37 -1.19 -1.05 -11.30
C ARG A 37 -0.01 -0.17 -10.97
N SER A 38 1.10 -0.78 -10.57
CA SER A 38 2.21 -0.10 -9.89
C SER A 38 3.48 -0.06 -10.76
N THR A 39 4.38 0.87 -10.46
CA THR A 39 5.69 0.97 -11.12
C THR A 39 6.64 -0.11 -10.61
N PRO A 40 7.73 -0.42 -11.34
CA PRO A 40 8.75 -1.36 -10.89
C PRO A 40 9.29 -1.06 -9.48
N GLU A 41 9.47 0.22 -9.12
CA GLU A 41 10.02 0.63 -7.83
C GLU A 41 9.08 0.27 -6.67
N VAL A 42 7.78 0.48 -6.83
CA VAL A 42 6.76 0.13 -5.83
C VAL A 42 6.62 -1.39 -5.73
N VAL A 43 6.59 -2.10 -6.87
CA VAL A 43 6.50 -3.58 -6.88
C VAL A 43 7.72 -4.21 -6.23
N THR A 44 8.91 -3.66 -6.46
CA THR A 44 10.15 -4.17 -5.85
C THR A 44 10.10 -4.08 -4.33
N VAL A 45 9.62 -2.96 -3.77
CA VAL A 45 9.45 -2.81 -2.32
C VAL A 45 8.42 -3.80 -1.78
N ALA A 46 7.30 -3.98 -2.48
CA ALA A 46 6.26 -4.94 -2.08
C ALA A 46 6.79 -6.39 -2.07
N ASN A 47 7.50 -6.83 -3.11
CA ASN A 47 8.11 -8.17 -3.17
C ASN A 47 9.10 -8.38 -2.01
N ARG A 48 9.98 -7.40 -1.73
CA ARG A 48 10.96 -7.52 -0.62
C ARG A 48 10.31 -7.65 0.75
N ILE A 49 9.20 -6.97 0.99
CA ILE A 49 8.42 -7.13 2.23
C ILE A 49 7.80 -8.53 2.28
N TRP A 50 7.29 -9.01 1.14
CA TRP A 50 6.68 -10.33 1.03
C TRP A 50 7.67 -11.49 1.20
N ASP A 51 8.93 -11.31 0.77
CA ASP A 51 9.99 -12.31 0.91
C ASP A 51 10.29 -12.68 2.36
N ALA A 52 9.91 -11.82 3.32
CA ALA A 52 10.03 -12.07 4.74
C ALA A 52 8.83 -12.83 5.35
N ALA A 53 7.77 -13.12 4.60
CA ALA A 53 6.58 -13.80 5.11
C ALA A 53 6.85 -15.29 5.39
N ALA A 54 6.43 -15.78 6.56
CA ALA A 54 6.69 -17.15 7.01
C ALA A 54 5.91 -18.23 6.24
N GLU A 55 4.65 -17.96 5.90
CA GLU A 55 3.79 -18.86 5.12
C GLU A 55 3.24 -18.10 3.92
N ARG A 56 3.56 -18.58 2.71
CA ARG A 56 3.17 -17.95 1.45
C ARG A 56 3.13 -18.93 0.29
N HIS A 57 2.34 -18.60 -0.72
CA HIS A 57 2.54 -19.09 -2.07
C HIS A 57 3.81 -18.47 -2.65
N ASP A 58 4.60 -19.28 -3.35
CA ASP A 58 5.77 -18.80 -4.06
C ASP A 58 5.32 -18.06 -5.33
N LYS A 59 5.47 -16.74 -5.31
CA LYS A 59 5.13 -15.86 -6.43
C LYS A 59 5.92 -14.57 -6.32
N GLU A 60 6.36 -14.09 -7.47
CA GLU A 60 7.03 -12.80 -7.59
C GLU A 60 6.23 -11.91 -8.54
N LEU A 61 5.87 -10.70 -8.11
CA LEU A 61 5.17 -9.76 -8.98
C LEU A 61 6.13 -9.07 -9.94
N VAL A 62 5.74 -8.94 -11.21
CA VAL A 62 6.48 -8.23 -12.25
C VAL A 62 5.67 -7.03 -12.73
N ALA A 63 6.21 -5.82 -12.58
CA ALA A 63 5.55 -4.60 -13.04
C ALA A 63 5.55 -4.49 -14.57
N THR A 64 4.46 -4.02 -15.16
CA THR A 64 4.38 -3.73 -16.62
C THR A 64 4.36 -2.25 -16.96
N ARG A 65 4.33 -1.36 -15.96
CA ARG A 65 4.38 0.08 -16.18
C ARG A 65 5.82 0.53 -16.40
N SER A 66 5.98 1.71 -16.98
CA SER A 66 7.26 2.40 -17.01
C SER A 66 7.76 2.67 -15.59
N SER A 67 9.09 2.78 -15.46
CA SER A 67 9.76 3.25 -14.25
C SER A 67 9.17 4.57 -13.77
N GLY A 68 9.09 4.74 -12.45
CA GLY A 68 8.63 5.94 -11.80
C GLY A 68 9.51 6.35 -10.62
N ALA A 69 9.00 7.24 -9.79
CA ALA A 69 9.72 7.68 -8.59
C ALA A 69 9.89 6.54 -7.58
N ARG A 70 11.06 6.50 -6.93
CA ARG A 70 11.31 5.57 -5.83
C ARG A 70 10.47 5.97 -4.60
N PRO A 71 9.88 5.00 -3.87
CA PRO A 71 9.25 5.29 -2.58
C PRO A 71 10.25 5.95 -1.62
N SER A 72 9.84 7.02 -0.94
CA SER A 72 10.64 7.72 0.07
C SER A 72 10.17 7.35 1.47
N LEU A 73 11.10 7.06 2.37
CA LEU A 73 10.85 7.04 3.81
C LEU A 73 11.26 8.37 4.42
N VAL A 74 10.39 8.98 5.20
CA VAL A 74 10.61 10.29 5.82
C VAL A 74 10.29 10.17 7.30
N THR A 75 11.22 10.63 8.14
CA THR A 75 11.01 10.71 9.58
C THR A 75 10.68 12.15 9.94
N ALA A 76 9.52 12.37 10.54
CA ALA A 76 9.13 13.67 11.10
C ALA A 76 9.62 13.79 12.56
N GLY A 77 9.79 15.03 13.03
CA GLY A 77 10.17 15.29 14.43
C GLY A 77 9.03 15.05 15.43
N ASP A 78 7.80 15.28 15.00
CA ASP A 78 6.56 15.04 15.76
C ASP A 78 5.37 14.88 14.78
N GLU A 79 4.20 14.56 15.33
CA GLU A 79 2.97 14.33 14.55
C GLU A 79 2.49 15.59 13.83
N HIS A 80 2.73 16.78 14.40
CA HIS A 80 2.39 18.04 13.74
C HIS A 80 3.28 18.30 12.52
N ALA A 81 4.57 18.01 12.62
CA ALA A 81 5.53 18.10 11.53
C ALA A 81 5.20 17.09 10.43
N GLU A 82 4.76 15.89 10.79
CA GLU A 82 4.25 14.90 9.83
C GLU A 82 3.03 15.44 9.07
N ALA A 83 2.00 15.91 9.78
CA ALA A 83 0.79 16.46 9.17
C ALA A 83 1.07 17.63 8.22
N ARG A 84 1.94 18.57 8.63
CA ARG A 84 2.40 19.67 7.76
C ARG A 84 3.12 19.16 6.53
N GLY A 85 4.08 18.23 6.70
CA GLY A 85 4.86 17.67 5.61
C GLY A 85 4.02 16.88 4.61
N VAL A 86 2.98 16.19 5.07
CA VAL A 86 1.99 15.52 4.19
C VAL A 86 1.23 16.56 3.36
N CYS A 87 0.70 17.62 3.99
CA CYS A 87 -0.03 18.67 3.28
C CYS A 87 0.84 19.39 2.25
N GLU A 88 2.11 19.66 2.58
CA GLU A 88 3.10 20.23 1.64
C GLU A 88 3.27 19.34 0.42
N ARG A 89 3.45 18.03 0.61
CA ARG A 89 3.58 17.07 -0.50
C ARG A 89 2.33 16.96 -1.36
N LEU A 90 1.15 17.04 -0.75
CA LEU A 90 -0.12 17.04 -1.49
C LEU A 90 -0.20 18.25 -2.42
N LEU A 91 0.11 19.44 -1.90
CA LEU A 91 0.09 20.70 -2.65
C LEU A 91 1.17 20.74 -3.74
N GLU A 92 2.40 20.34 -3.44
CA GLU A 92 3.46 20.23 -4.45
C GLU A 92 3.06 19.27 -5.59
N SER A 93 2.35 18.19 -5.27
CA SER A 93 1.85 17.24 -6.29
C SER A 93 0.75 17.87 -7.14
N VAL A 94 -0.10 18.73 -6.56
CA VAL A 94 -1.08 19.53 -7.31
C VAL A 94 -0.39 20.53 -8.23
N GLU A 95 0.66 21.21 -7.77
CA GLU A 95 1.46 22.13 -8.60
C GLU A 95 2.11 21.41 -9.78
N ARG A 96 2.49 20.14 -9.61
CA ARG A 96 2.98 19.24 -10.67
C ARG A 96 1.85 18.64 -11.55
N GLY A 97 0.60 19.06 -11.33
CA GLY A 97 -0.56 18.67 -12.14
C GLY A 97 -1.31 17.41 -11.69
N ILE A 98 -1.01 16.85 -10.51
CA ILE A 98 -1.71 15.69 -9.97
C ILE A 98 -2.90 16.16 -9.12
N PRO A 99 -4.16 15.96 -9.57
CA PRO A 99 -5.31 16.45 -8.82
C PRO A 99 -5.47 15.70 -7.49
N LEU A 100 -5.94 16.40 -6.46
CA LEU A 100 -6.13 15.86 -5.09
C LEU A 100 -6.91 14.53 -5.07
N ARG A 101 -7.96 14.39 -5.90
CA ARG A 101 -8.74 13.14 -6.02
C ARG A 101 -7.95 11.90 -6.45
N ARG A 102 -6.71 12.07 -6.92
CA ARG A 102 -5.78 10.99 -7.31
C ARG A 102 -4.68 10.76 -6.26
N GLN A 103 -4.79 11.43 -5.12
CA GLN A 103 -3.88 11.32 -3.99
C GLN A 103 -4.69 10.73 -2.82
N ALA A 104 -4.01 9.98 -1.95
CA ALA A 104 -4.63 9.38 -0.77
C ALA A 104 -3.61 9.31 0.36
N VAL A 105 -4.07 9.49 1.59
CA VAL A 105 -3.29 9.25 2.80
C VAL A 105 -3.92 8.05 3.52
N LEU A 106 -3.09 7.07 3.87
CA LEU A 106 -3.54 5.83 4.51
C LEU A 106 -2.97 5.76 5.92
N PHE A 107 -3.81 5.36 6.87
CA PHE A 107 -3.46 5.27 8.28
C PHE A 107 -3.79 3.90 8.84
N ARG A 108 -3.11 3.51 9.92
CA ARG A 108 -3.37 2.25 10.62
C ARG A 108 -4.66 2.29 11.46
N THR A 109 -4.92 3.41 12.11
CA THR A 109 -6.05 3.64 13.03
C THR A 109 -6.63 5.04 12.81
N GLY A 110 -7.92 5.21 13.12
CA GLY A 110 -8.64 6.46 12.85
C GLY A 110 -8.01 7.69 13.48
N HIS A 111 -7.59 7.61 14.75
CA HIS A 111 -7.01 8.75 15.47
C HIS A 111 -5.71 9.31 14.87
N HIS A 112 -5.02 8.56 13.99
CA HIS A 112 -3.84 9.09 13.31
C HIS A 112 -4.20 10.13 12.24
N ALA A 113 -5.49 10.23 11.86
CA ALA A 113 -5.98 11.23 10.93
C ALA A 113 -6.26 12.58 11.58
N ASP A 114 -6.54 12.63 12.89
CA ASP A 114 -7.06 13.82 13.59
C ASP A 114 -6.23 15.09 13.34
N LEU A 115 -4.90 15.00 13.50
CA LEU A 115 -4.01 16.13 13.26
C LEU A 115 -3.90 16.51 11.78
N LEU A 116 -3.96 15.52 10.87
CA LEU A 116 -3.97 15.81 9.44
C LEU A 116 -5.26 16.53 9.04
N GLU A 117 -6.42 16.11 9.56
CA GLU A 117 -7.71 16.75 9.24
C GLU A 117 -7.75 18.22 9.67
N VAL A 118 -7.19 18.54 10.84
CA VAL A 118 -7.02 19.92 11.28
C VAL A 118 -6.14 20.70 10.31
N GLU A 119 -4.98 20.15 9.92
CA GLU A 119 -4.03 20.83 9.02
C GLU A 119 -4.62 21.03 7.62
N LEU A 120 -5.31 20.02 7.06
CA LEU A 120 -6.03 20.11 5.79
C LEU A 120 -7.08 21.23 5.85
N THR A 121 -7.84 21.30 6.94
CA THR A 121 -8.86 22.34 7.15
C THR A 121 -8.25 23.74 7.20
N VAL A 122 -7.17 23.91 7.98
CA VAL A 122 -6.45 25.20 8.11
C VAL A 122 -5.92 25.66 6.75
N ARG A 123 -5.42 24.72 5.93
CA ARG A 123 -4.89 25.01 4.59
C ARG A 123 -5.94 25.03 3.49
N ARG A 124 -7.21 24.77 3.81
CA ARG A 124 -8.33 24.68 2.85
C ARG A 124 -8.09 23.66 1.75
N ILE A 125 -7.47 22.53 2.09
CA ILE A 125 -7.29 21.38 1.21
C ILE A 125 -8.54 20.50 1.35
N PRO A 126 -9.32 20.29 0.27
CA PRO A 126 -10.53 19.48 0.29
C PRO A 126 -10.26 17.98 0.34
#